data_AF-A0A1C6TYE1-F1
#
_entry.id   AF-A0A1C6TYE1-F1
#
_cell.length_a   1.000
_cell.length_b   1.000
_cell.length_c   1.000
_cell.angle_alpha   90.00
_cell.angle_beta   90.00
_cell.angle_gamma   90.00
#
_symmetry.space_group_name_H-M   'P 1'
#
loop_
_entity.id
_entity.type
_entity.pdbx_description
1 polymer ?
#
loop_
_entity_poly.entity_id
_entity_poly.type
_entity_poly.pdbx_seq_one_letter_code
_entity_poly.pdbx_strand_id
1 'polypeptide(L)'
;MPVGTWFGTEFDVPHPVSELPTVVSGGQQGALCVVDQLVRGHQIIGRAVGDPATIGLKVRPVRRPVRVAVTLQLDDAGTRWWANRVKPAPAQPERPRLVVLSSQGRVRGAAVLARRQGWLRAGGSIQTVTFTLGADELGDDDLLLVELSAPRVDLPDWAAHRFSARSAIGLRIDRVRLDPLPDAQPLPPGVPDAEPLPPGVPDAEPLPPGVPDAEPLPPGPTGTGCPFLVVPPDGPADHRVGVGTVPPAPPLPRNPTRSYAKRKPARAALKVLRTARRAAGRASAEATGDRVRADDLTIHAVDLVDGTPVPVEVTGRHGEILDLRLPADRNGPVLLGITERGGFRRERTARQLACRFEDGTP
;
A
#
# COMPACT_ATOMS: atom_id res chain seq x y z
N MET A 1 29.32 -38.57 -24.09
CA MET A 1 28.38 -37.44 -23.93
C MET A 1 28.17 -37.23 -22.44
N PRO A 2 28.47 -36.04 -21.86
CA PRO A 2 28.35 -35.86 -20.42
C PRO A 2 26.87 -35.73 -20.00
N VAL A 3 26.47 -36.53 -19.02
CA VAL A 3 25.11 -36.67 -18.48
C VAL A 3 24.82 -35.57 -17.42
N GLY A 4 25.41 -34.37 -17.55
CA GLY A 4 25.50 -33.40 -16.45
C GLY A 4 24.61 -32.14 -16.54
N THR A 5 23.92 -31.88 -17.65
CA THR A 5 23.29 -30.57 -17.91
C THR A 5 21.77 -30.51 -17.70
N TRP A 6 21.16 -31.54 -17.10
CA TRP A 6 19.70 -31.70 -17.13
C TRP A 6 18.91 -30.99 -16.01
N PHE A 7 19.57 -30.28 -15.09
CA PHE A 7 18.91 -29.56 -13.99
C PHE A 7 19.42 -28.12 -13.82
N GLY A 8 19.67 -27.43 -14.93
CA GLY A 8 19.86 -25.97 -14.88
C GLY A 8 18.55 -25.30 -14.46
N THR A 9 18.50 -24.78 -13.25
CA THR A 9 17.43 -23.90 -12.79
C THR A 9 17.68 -22.48 -13.28
N GLU A 10 16.65 -21.64 -13.31
CA GLU A 10 16.79 -20.21 -13.60
C GLU A 10 17.71 -19.47 -12.61
N PHE A 11 18.08 -20.12 -11.49
CA PHE A 11 19.01 -19.63 -10.48
C PHE A 11 20.48 -19.87 -10.84
N ASP A 12 20.79 -20.75 -11.80
CA ASP A 12 22.16 -21.09 -12.17
C ASP A 12 22.81 -20.07 -13.12
N VAL A 13 22.01 -19.15 -13.67
CA VAL A 13 22.51 -18.04 -14.48
C VAL A 13 22.84 -16.86 -13.56
N PRO A 14 24.08 -16.34 -13.58
CA PRO A 14 24.42 -15.13 -12.83
C PRO A 14 23.48 -13.98 -13.21
N HIS A 15 22.74 -13.45 -12.24
CA HIS A 15 21.87 -12.30 -12.44
C HIS A 15 22.69 -11.02 -12.26
N PRO A 16 22.55 -10.01 -13.15
CA PRO A 16 23.27 -8.75 -13.00
C PRO A 16 22.83 -8.05 -11.72
N VAL A 17 23.82 -7.64 -10.92
CA VAL A 17 23.63 -6.93 -9.66
C VAL A 17 23.38 -5.44 -9.97
N SER A 18 22.36 -4.85 -9.36
CA SER A 18 22.12 -3.40 -9.46
C SER A 18 22.94 -2.60 -8.44
N GLU A 19 23.54 -1.50 -8.88
CA GLU A 19 24.14 -0.51 -7.98
C GLU A 19 23.05 0.33 -7.28
N LEU A 20 23.35 0.87 -6.10
CA LEU A 20 22.47 1.82 -5.41
C LEU A 20 22.90 3.28 -5.68
N PRO A 21 21.95 4.23 -5.82
CA PRO A 21 20.49 4.04 -5.80
C PRO A 21 19.97 3.37 -7.07
N THR A 22 18.86 2.63 -6.97
CA THR A 22 18.21 2.00 -8.14
C THR A 22 16.70 2.00 -8.08
N VAL A 23 16.09 1.88 -9.26
CA VAL A 23 14.65 1.75 -9.44
C VAL A 23 14.38 0.57 -10.37
N VAL A 24 13.71 -0.44 -9.83
CA VAL A 24 13.19 -1.57 -10.59
C VAL A 24 11.71 -1.31 -10.87
N SER A 25 11.31 -1.25 -12.14
CA SER A 25 9.92 -1.00 -12.55
C SER A 25 9.42 -1.95 -13.65
N GLY A 26 10.23 -2.92 -14.07
CA GLY A 26 9.88 -3.85 -15.14
C GLY A 26 10.25 -5.29 -14.77
N GLY A 27 9.35 -6.23 -15.08
CA GLY A 27 9.56 -7.65 -14.83
C GLY A 27 10.65 -8.29 -15.68
N GLN A 28 11.17 -7.57 -16.68
CA GLN A 28 12.26 -8.02 -17.57
C GLN A 28 13.63 -7.42 -17.19
N GLN A 29 13.70 -6.61 -16.12
CA GLN A 29 14.98 -6.07 -15.68
C GLN A 29 15.82 -7.19 -15.05
N GLY A 30 17.10 -7.27 -15.45
CA GLY A 30 17.98 -8.38 -15.05
C GLY A 30 18.23 -8.48 -13.54
N ALA A 31 18.03 -7.39 -12.78
CA ALA A 31 18.12 -7.40 -11.33
C ALA A 31 17.03 -8.27 -10.66
N LEU A 32 15.89 -8.49 -11.32
CA LEU A 32 14.78 -9.27 -10.80
C LEU A 32 15.01 -10.77 -11.06
N CYS A 33 15.57 -11.45 -10.05
CA CYS A 33 16.02 -12.85 -10.14
C CYS A 33 14.99 -13.85 -9.62
N VAL A 34 14.31 -13.58 -8.49
CA VAL A 34 13.27 -14.47 -7.94
C VAL A 34 11.90 -13.90 -8.27
N VAL A 35 11.01 -14.75 -8.78
CA VAL A 35 9.60 -14.43 -8.97
C VAL A 35 8.77 -15.66 -8.64
N ASP A 36 8.11 -15.66 -7.49
CA ASP A 36 7.19 -16.72 -7.09
C ASP A 36 5.76 -16.18 -6.96
N GLN A 37 4.80 -16.98 -7.41
CA GLN A 37 3.37 -16.64 -7.43
C GLN A 37 3.08 -15.28 -8.06
N LEU A 38 3.87 -14.87 -9.06
CA LEU A 38 3.76 -13.58 -9.73
C LEU A 38 4.01 -13.74 -11.24
N VAL A 39 3.19 -13.07 -12.05
CA VAL A 39 3.36 -13.01 -13.51
C VAL A 39 4.11 -11.72 -13.84
N ARG A 40 5.33 -11.84 -14.37
CA ARG A 40 6.16 -10.70 -14.79
C ARG A 40 5.42 -9.83 -15.81
N GLY A 41 5.56 -8.52 -15.68
CA GLY A 41 5.05 -7.56 -16.66
C GLY A 41 6.19 -6.89 -17.44
N HIS A 42 5.84 -6.25 -18.56
CA HIS A 42 6.82 -5.46 -19.32
C HIS A 42 7.01 -4.05 -18.74
N GLN A 43 5.91 -3.39 -18.37
CA GLN A 43 5.87 -2.02 -17.83
C GLN A 43 5.66 -1.94 -16.31
N ILE A 44 5.67 -3.10 -15.66
CA ILE A 44 5.51 -3.29 -14.21
C ILE A 44 6.42 -4.44 -13.82
N ILE A 45 6.79 -4.57 -12.55
CA ILE A 45 7.50 -5.75 -12.06
C ILE A 45 6.66 -7.00 -12.30
N GLY A 46 5.41 -6.99 -11.85
CA GLY A 46 4.48 -8.06 -12.16
C GLY A 46 3.18 -8.01 -11.39
N ARG A 47 2.40 -9.07 -11.53
CA ARG A 47 1.09 -9.22 -10.90
C ARG A 47 0.99 -10.53 -10.13
N ALA A 48 0.59 -10.45 -8.88
CA ALA A 48 0.41 -11.61 -8.03
C ALA A 48 -0.68 -12.54 -8.58
N VAL A 49 -0.36 -13.83 -8.67
CA VAL A 49 -1.29 -14.93 -8.99
C VAL A 49 -1.61 -15.80 -7.78
N GLY A 50 -0.78 -15.75 -6.75
CA GLY A 50 -0.95 -16.43 -5.47
C GLY A 50 -0.90 -15.47 -4.27
N ASP A 51 -0.88 -16.07 -3.10
CA ASP A 51 -0.78 -15.42 -1.79
C ASP A 51 -0.10 -16.45 -0.86
N PRO A 52 1.18 -16.27 -0.48
CA PRO A 52 2.03 -15.09 -0.74
C PRO A 52 2.44 -14.94 -2.22
N ALA A 53 2.95 -13.77 -2.59
CA ALA A 53 3.65 -13.50 -3.84
C ALA A 53 4.99 -12.80 -3.56
N THR A 54 6.07 -13.28 -4.17
CA THR A 54 7.44 -12.91 -3.79
C THR A 54 8.26 -12.46 -4.99
N ILE A 55 9.06 -11.41 -4.78
CA ILE A 55 10.10 -10.99 -5.71
C ILE A 55 11.46 -10.95 -5.01
N GLY A 56 12.52 -11.25 -5.74
CA GLY A 56 13.90 -11.14 -5.30
C GLY A 56 14.69 -10.24 -6.24
N LEU A 57 15.39 -9.26 -5.68
CA LEU A 57 16.23 -8.31 -6.42
C LEU A 57 17.70 -8.51 -6.03
N LYS A 58 18.58 -8.73 -7.01
CA LYS A 58 20.04 -8.70 -6.80
C LYS A 58 20.52 -7.26 -6.78
N VAL A 59 21.01 -6.82 -5.63
CA VAL A 59 21.36 -5.43 -5.33
C VAL A 59 22.70 -5.44 -4.61
N ARG A 60 23.66 -4.66 -5.08
CA ARG A 60 24.98 -4.61 -4.46
C ARG A 60 24.81 -4.09 -3.03
N PRO A 61 25.32 -4.82 -2.02
CA PRO A 61 25.22 -4.41 -0.64
C PRO A 61 25.97 -3.10 -0.51
N VAL A 62 25.34 -2.19 0.19
CA VAL A 62 26.04 -1.01 0.67
C VAL A 62 26.06 -1.16 2.16
N ARG A 63 27.23 -0.95 2.77
CA ARG A 63 27.42 -1.06 4.23
C ARG A 63 26.74 0.09 4.99
N ARG A 64 25.57 0.50 4.52
CA ARG A 64 24.73 1.58 5.06
C ARG A 64 23.26 1.18 4.93
N PRO A 65 22.39 1.71 5.80
CA PRO A 65 20.96 1.47 5.70
C PRO A 65 20.39 1.88 4.34
N VAL A 66 19.36 1.18 3.87
CA VAL A 66 18.70 1.42 2.58
C VAL A 66 17.22 1.67 2.82
N ARG A 67 16.71 2.78 2.33
CA ARG A 67 15.28 3.04 2.22
C ARG A 67 14.72 2.29 1.02
N VAL A 68 13.74 1.45 1.28
CA VAL A 68 13.01 0.67 0.28
C VAL A 68 11.61 1.23 0.15
N ALA A 69 11.20 1.57 -1.08
CA ALA A 69 9.85 2.01 -1.40
C ALA A 69 9.23 1.09 -2.45
N VAL A 70 8.13 0.43 -2.09
CA VAL A 70 7.42 -0.52 -2.95
C VAL A 70 6.05 0.03 -3.34
N THR A 71 5.85 0.33 -4.62
CA THR A 71 4.58 0.83 -5.14
C THR A 71 3.68 -0.32 -5.58
N LEU A 72 2.52 -0.40 -4.95
CA LEU A 72 1.48 -1.38 -5.18
C LEU A 72 0.29 -0.74 -5.88
N GLN A 73 -0.32 -1.46 -6.83
CA GLN A 73 -1.53 -1.01 -7.49
C GLN A 73 -2.61 -2.09 -7.56
N LEU A 74 -3.85 -1.67 -7.26
CA LEU A 74 -5.08 -2.41 -7.52
C LEU A 74 -5.80 -1.79 -8.71
N ASP A 75 -6.00 -2.56 -9.78
CA ASP A 75 -6.69 -2.13 -11.00
C ASP A 75 -7.82 -3.10 -11.41
N ASP A 76 -8.49 -2.80 -12.53
CA ASP A 76 -9.58 -3.63 -13.08
C ASP A 76 -9.13 -5.05 -13.42
N ALA A 77 -7.92 -5.21 -13.96
CA ALA A 77 -7.38 -6.50 -14.34
C ALA A 77 -7.13 -7.36 -13.09
N GLY A 78 -6.54 -6.78 -12.05
CA GLY A 78 -6.30 -7.42 -10.76
C GLY A 78 -7.57 -7.88 -10.09
N THR A 79 -8.61 -7.03 -10.11
CA THR A 79 -9.94 -7.38 -9.58
C THR A 79 -10.52 -8.61 -10.27
N ARG A 80 -10.44 -8.66 -11.61
CA ARG A 80 -10.93 -9.81 -12.39
C ARG A 80 -10.11 -11.07 -12.10
N TRP A 81 -8.79 -10.95 -12.00
CA TRP A 81 -7.90 -12.07 -11.68
C TRP A 81 -8.23 -12.68 -10.33
N TRP A 82 -8.45 -11.83 -9.32
CA TRP A 82 -8.89 -12.29 -8.02
C TRP A 82 -10.26 -12.96 -8.09
N ALA A 83 -11.25 -12.31 -8.73
CA ALA A 83 -12.61 -12.86 -8.80
C ALA A 83 -12.64 -14.24 -9.48
N ASN A 84 -11.81 -14.45 -10.50
CA ASN A 84 -11.68 -15.74 -11.19
C ASN A 84 -11.05 -16.83 -10.31
N ARG A 85 -10.07 -16.47 -9.46
CA ARG A 85 -9.33 -17.42 -8.61
C ARG A 85 -10.04 -17.73 -7.30
N VAL A 86 -10.54 -16.70 -6.62
CA VAL A 86 -11.19 -16.81 -5.31
C VAL A 86 -12.67 -17.16 -5.41
N LYS A 87 -13.32 -16.87 -6.55
CA LYS A 87 -14.72 -17.19 -6.82
C LYS A 87 -15.67 -16.72 -5.68
N PRO A 88 -15.67 -15.42 -5.33
CA PRO A 88 -16.51 -14.89 -4.28
C PRO A 88 -18.00 -15.10 -4.58
N ALA A 89 -18.82 -15.10 -3.52
CA ALA A 89 -20.25 -15.31 -3.64
C ALA A 89 -20.91 -14.25 -4.55
N PRO A 90 -21.99 -14.59 -5.27
CA PRO A 90 -22.68 -13.67 -6.18
C PRO A 90 -23.07 -12.29 -5.67
N ALA A 91 -23.50 -12.23 -4.42
CA ALA A 91 -23.94 -11.00 -3.80
C ALA A 91 -22.81 -10.28 -3.03
N GLN A 92 -21.60 -10.85 -3.01
CA GLN A 92 -20.50 -10.29 -2.24
C GLN A 92 -19.95 -9.04 -2.95
N PRO A 93 -19.96 -7.87 -2.29
CA PRO A 93 -19.33 -6.68 -2.84
C PRO A 93 -17.81 -6.87 -2.93
N GLU A 94 -17.17 -6.11 -3.81
CA GLU A 94 -15.71 -6.01 -3.79
C GLU A 94 -15.29 -5.41 -2.43
N ARG A 95 -14.42 -6.12 -1.72
CA ARG A 95 -13.87 -5.67 -0.43
C ARG A 95 -12.46 -5.10 -0.62
N PRO A 96 -12.02 -4.14 0.20
CA PRO A 96 -10.63 -3.67 0.22
C PRO A 96 -9.61 -4.83 0.32
N ARG A 97 -8.39 -4.57 -0.16
CA ARG A 97 -7.23 -5.45 -0.02
C ARG A 97 -6.40 -4.96 1.13
N LEU A 98 -6.24 -5.78 2.15
CA LEU A 98 -5.22 -5.57 3.16
C LEU A 98 -4.08 -6.52 2.84
N VAL A 99 -2.91 -5.95 2.53
CA VAL A 99 -1.69 -6.73 2.30
C VAL A 99 -0.60 -6.30 3.23
N VAL A 100 0.12 -7.29 3.73
CA VAL A 100 1.34 -7.11 4.51
C VAL A 100 2.51 -7.28 3.56
N LEU A 101 3.48 -6.38 3.68
CA LEU A 101 4.74 -6.44 2.98
C LEU A 101 5.80 -6.94 3.96
N SER A 102 6.42 -8.06 3.63
CA SER A 102 7.55 -8.60 4.38
C SER A 102 8.83 -8.51 3.57
N SER A 103 9.95 -8.31 4.25
CA SER A 103 11.29 -8.37 3.65
C SER A 103 12.23 -9.05 4.61
N GLN A 104 12.99 -10.03 4.08
CA GLN A 104 13.88 -10.89 4.86
C GLN A 104 13.16 -11.59 6.02
N GLY A 105 11.98 -12.15 5.74
CA GLY A 105 11.17 -12.88 6.72
C GLY A 105 10.48 -12.02 7.78
N ARG A 106 10.66 -10.68 7.77
CA ARG A 106 10.06 -9.76 8.74
C ARG A 106 9.01 -8.89 8.08
N VAL A 107 7.91 -8.64 8.77
CA VAL A 107 6.91 -7.65 8.34
C VAL A 107 7.52 -6.26 8.42
N ARG A 108 7.48 -5.51 7.31
CA ARG A 108 8.04 -4.15 7.21
C ARG A 108 7.00 -3.07 7.06
N GLY A 109 5.84 -3.42 6.53
CA GLY A 109 4.76 -2.48 6.30
C GLY A 109 3.51 -3.19 5.83
N ALA A 110 2.45 -2.41 5.61
CA ALA A 110 1.22 -2.91 5.05
C ALA A 110 0.57 -1.85 4.18
N ALA A 111 -0.41 -2.25 3.37
CA ALA A 111 -1.21 -1.35 2.58
C ALA A 111 -2.67 -1.79 2.56
N VAL A 112 -3.57 -0.80 2.64
CA VAL A 112 -4.99 -0.99 2.31
C VAL A 112 -5.26 -0.36 0.94
N LEU A 113 -5.65 -1.20 -0.01
CA LEU A 113 -6.06 -0.76 -1.35
C LEU A 113 -7.55 -1.03 -1.54
N ALA A 114 -8.34 0.03 -1.73
CA ALA A 114 -9.73 -0.10 -2.16
C ALA A 114 -9.96 0.73 -3.41
N ARG A 115 -10.72 0.17 -4.34
CA ARG A 115 -11.01 0.88 -5.60
C ARG A 115 -11.88 2.10 -5.34
N ARG A 116 -11.37 3.27 -5.72
CA ARG A 116 -12.11 4.53 -5.64
C ARG A 116 -13.30 4.46 -6.60
N GLN A 117 -14.51 4.64 -6.08
CA GLN A 117 -15.72 4.55 -6.88
C GLN A 117 -16.08 5.91 -7.47
N GLY A 118 -15.96 6.06 -8.79
CA GLY A 118 -16.26 7.31 -9.52
C GLY A 118 -17.28 7.11 -10.66
N TRP A 119 -17.82 8.22 -11.18
CA TRP A 119 -18.90 8.26 -12.19
C TRP A 119 -18.58 7.50 -13.48
N LEU A 120 -17.33 7.60 -13.95
CA LEU A 120 -16.94 7.11 -15.28
C LEU A 120 -16.12 5.82 -15.23
N ARG A 121 -15.31 5.62 -14.18
CA ARG A 121 -14.53 4.40 -13.92
C ARG A 121 -14.31 4.24 -12.42
N ALA A 122 -14.28 2.99 -11.95
CA ALA A 122 -13.69 2.73 -10.65
C ALA A 122 -12.17 2.94 -10.81
N GLY A 123 -11.65 3.98 -10.17
CA GLY A 123 -10.23 4.29 -10.19
C GLY A 123 -9.43 3.13 -9.61
N GLY A 124 -8.24 2.91 -10.13
CA GLY A 124 -7.29 2.07 -9.41
C GLY A 124 -6.95 2.69 -8.06
N SER A 125 -6.45 1.87 -7.15
CA SER A 125 -5.80 2.35 -5.92
C SER A 125 -4.32 2.13 -6.07
N ILE A 126 -3.52 3.14 -5.73
CA ILE A 126 -2.06 3.04 -5.70
C ILE A 126 -1.65 3.36 -4.27
N GLN A 127 -0.73 2.58 -3.72
CA GLN A 127 -0.15 2.78 -2.39
C GLN A 127 1.35 2.51 -2.48
N THR A 128 2.16 3.28 -1.76
CA THR A 128 3.60 3.04 -1.65
C THR A 128 3.95 2.70 -0.22
N VAL A 129 4.47 1.50 0.00
CA VAL A 129 4.95 1.06 1.30
C VAL A 129 6.44 1.38 1.38
N THR A 130 6.84 2.18 2.36
CA THR A 130 8.23 2.57 2.58
C THR A 130 8.72 1.99 3.89
N PHE A 131 9.93 1.44 3.91
CA PHE A 131 10.59 0.93 5.11
C PHE A 131 12.11 1.06 4.96
N THR A 132 12.82 0.93 6.07
CA THR A 132 14.29 0.93 6.08
C THR A 132 14.80 -0.50 6.31
N LEU A 133 15.85 -0.86 5.58
CA LEU A 133 16.68 -2.03 5.86
C LEU A 133 17.99 -1.57 6.48
N GLY A 134 18.39 -2.21 7.57
CA GLY A 134 19.72 -2.04 8.14
C GLY A 134 20.82 -2.49 7.17
N ALA A 135 22.04 -2.00 7.40
CA ALA A 135 23.20 -2.31 6.56
C ALA A 135 23.48 -3.82 6.43
N ASP A 136 23.23 -4.57 7.51
CA ASP A 136 23.51 -6.01 7.59
C ASP A 136 22.28 -6.88 7.23
N GLU A 137 21.15 -6.27 6.89
CA GLU A 137 19.92 -7.03 6.57
C GLU A 137 19.89 -7.54 5.12
N LEU A 138 20.68 -6.92 4.24
CA LEU A 138 21.03 -7.49 2.94
C LEU A 138 22.18 -8.48 3.21
N GLY A 139 21.84 -9.75 3.46
CA GLY A 139 22.84 -10.79 3.71
C GLY A 139 23.85 -10.94 2.57
N ASP A 140 24.83 -11.83 2.74
CA ASP A 140 25.97 -12.00 1.83
C ASP A 140 25.60 -12.35 0.38
N ASP A 141 24.35 -12.75 0.15
CA ASP A 141 23.81 -13.08 -1.17
C ASP A 141 23.35 -11.86 -1.98
N ASP A 142 23.50 -10.62 -1.49
CA ASP A 142 23.14 -9.41 -2.23
C ASP A 142 21.66 -9.43 -2.69
N LEU A 143 20.80 -10.15 -1.96
CA LEU A 143 19.45 -10.48 -2.39
C LEU A 143 18.42 -9.80 -1.50
N LEU A 144 17.72 -8.81 -2.06
CA LEU A 144 16.54 -8.24 -1.44
C LEU A 144 15.32 -9.10 -1.76
N LEU A 145 14.72 -9.73 -0.75
CA LEU A 145 13.42 -10.38 -0.86
C LEU A 145 12.29 -9.44 -0.44
N VAL A 146 11.25 -9.36 -1.27
CA VAL A 146 9.99 -8.66 -0.95
C VAL A 146 8.84 -9.63 -1.17
N GLU A 147 8.09 -9.90 -0.10
CA GLU A 147 6.89 -10.75 -0.11
C GLU A 147 5.65 -9.89 0.14
N LEU A 148 4.60 -10.14 -0.63
CA LEU A 148 3.25 -9.64 -0.38
C LEU A 148 2.34 -10.80 0.04
N SER A 149 1.69 -10.66 1.18
CA SER A 149 0.73 -11.65 1.68
C SER A 149 -0.48 -11.00 2.34
N ALA A 150 -1.55 -11.78 2.52
CA ALA A 150 -2.56 -11.44 3.52
C ALA A 150 -1.94 -11.42 4.94
N PRO A 151 -2.51 -10.68 5.90
CA PRO A 151 -2.07 -10.75 7.29
C PRO A 151 -2.05 -12.20 7.77
N ARG A 152 -0.96 -12.58 8.46
CA ARG A 152 -0.80 -13.92 9.05
C ARG A 152 -1.41 -14.04 10.44
N VAL A 153 -1.99 -12.94 10.94
CA VAL A 153 -2.67 -12.84 12.23
C VAL A 153 -4.19 -12.87 12.02
N ASP A 154 -4.89 -13.41 13.02
CA ASP A 154 -6.34 -13.30 13.07
C ASP A 154 -6.72 -11.84 13.34
N LEU A 155 -7.45 -11.24 12.40
CA LEU A 155 -7.93 -9.88 12.57
C LEU A 155 -9.11 -9.88 13.56
N PRO A 156 -9.22 -8.83 14.40
CA PRO A 156 -10.35 -8.67 15.32
C PRO A 156 -11.68 -8.55 14.56
N ASP A 157 -12.80 -8.81 15.25
CA ASP A 157 -14.15 -8.87 14.66
C ASP A 157 -14.51 -7.65 13.81
N TRP A 158 -14.03 -6.47 14.19
CA TRP A 158 -14.27 -5.22 13.45
C TRP A 158 -13.61 -5.19 12.07
N ALA A 159 -12.61 -6.05 11.82
CA ALA A 159 -11.81 -6.14 10.60
C ALA A 159 -11.94 -7.48 9.86
N ALA A 160 -12.12 -8.59 10.58
CA ALA A 160 -12.00 -9.97 10.07
C ALA A 160 -12.75 -10.25 8.76
N HIS A 161 -13.95 -9.66 8.61
CA HIS A 161 -14.81 -9.89 7.46
C HIS A 161 -14.90 -8.70 6.50
N ARG A 162 -13.94 -7.77 6.59
CA ARG A 162 -13.97 -6.50 5.87
C ARG A 162 -13.04 -6.46 4.68
N PHE A 163 -12.09 -7.37 4.62
CA PHE A 163 -11.14 -7.49 3.52
C PHE A 163 -11.49 -8.64 2.57
N SER A 164 -10.93 -8.58 1.37
CA SER A 164 -10.97 -9.69 0.44
C SER A 164 -10.08 -10.83 0.94
N ALA A 165 -10.57 -12.07 0.86
CA ALA A 165 -9.71 -13.23 1.07
C ALA A 165 -8.60 -13.28 0.01
N ARG A 166 -7.43 -13.80 0.38
CA ARG A 166 -6.24 -13.89 -0.49
C ARG A 166 -5.92 -12.54 -1.14
N SER A 167 -5.66 -11.54 -0.30
CA SER A 167 -5.63 -10.13 -0.68
C SER A 167 -4.52 -9.78 -1.67
N ALA A 168 -3.43 -10.57 -1.71
CA ALA A 168 -2.34 -10.36 -2.66
C ALA A 168 -2.75 -10.64 -4.12
N ILE A 169 -3.62 -11.64 -4.35
CA ILE A 169 -3.96 -12.08 -5.72
C ILE A 169 -4.51 -10.92 -6.56
N GLY A 170 -3.89 -10.72 -7.71
CA GLY A 170 -4.25 -9.70 -8.68
C GLY A 170 -3.60 -8.34 -8.42
N LEU A 171 -2.98 -8.11 -7.26
CA LEU A 171 -2.23 -6.88 -7.02
C LEU A 171 -1.01 -6.78 -7.93
N ARG A 172 -0.71 -5.55 -8.31
CA ARG A 172 0.39 -5.17 -9.17
C ARG A 172 1.53 -4.64 -8.31
N ILE A 173 2.74 -5.10 -8.57
CA ILE A 173 3.95 -4.42 -8.10
C ILE A 173 4.45 -3.60 -9.27
N ASP A 174 4.41 -2.29 -9.12
CA ASP A 174 4.73 -1.36 -10.19
C ASP A 174 6.21 -1.04 -10.18
N ARG A 175 6.72 -0.77 -8.99
CA ARG A 175 8.05 -0.23 -8.77
C ARG A 175 8.58 -0.65 -7.40
N VAL A 176 9.87 -0.95 -7.34
CA VAL A 176 10.68 -0.99 -6.12
C VAL A 176 11.80 0.02 -6.31
N ARG A 177 11.89 0.99 -5.41
CA ARG A 177 12.96 1.98 -5.36
C ARG A 177 13.82 1.71 -4.12
N LEU A 178 15.13 1.79 -4.31
CA LEU A 178 16.13 1.56 -3.27
C LEU A 178 17.05 2.77 -3.23
N ASP A 179 16.98 3.50 -2.12
CA ASP A 179 17.81 4.67 -1.88
C ASP A 179 18.69 4.41 -0.66
N PRO A 180 20.02 4.50 -0.78
CA PRO A 180 20.86 4.46 0.40
C PRO A 180 20.60 5.68 1.28
N LEU A 181 20.52 5.45 2.59
CA LEU A 181 20.46 6.55 3.55
C LEU A 181 21.88 7.09 3.80
N PRO A 182 22.02 8.40 4.06
CA PRO A 182 23.31 8.95 4.49
C PRO A 182 23.73 8.25 5.80
N ASP A 183 25.03 8.03 5.96
CA ASP A 183 25.56 7.57 7.24
C ASP A 183 25.15 8.59 8.30
N ALA A 184 24.63 8.11 9.42
CA ALA A 184 24.53 8.95 10.60
C ALA A 184 25.96 9.35 10.94
N GLN A 185 26.37 10.57 10.57
CA GLN A 185 27.69 11.04 10.93
C GLN A 185 27.84 10.86 12.44
N PRO A 186 28.92 10.21 12.91
CA PRO A 186 29.24 10.25 14.32
C PRO A 186 29.25 11.71 14.71
N LEU A 187 28.39 12.10 15.67
CA LEU A 187 28.48 13.42 16.26
C LEU A 187 29.95 13.62 16.66
N PRO A 188 30.62 14.67 16.16
CA PRO A 188 32.03 14.86 16.49
C PRO A 188 32.16 14.87 18.02
N PRO A 189 33.09 14.09 18.59
CA PRO A 189 33.26 14.02 20.04
C PRO A 189 33.68 15.41 20.55
N GLY A 190 32.79 16.04 21.32
CA GLY A 190 33.08 17.23 22.12
C GLY A 190 33.65 18.40 21.34
N VAL A 191 32.80 19.37 20.99
CA VAL A 191 33.29 20.74 20.81
C VAL A 191 33.54 21.26 22.24
N PRO A 192 34.79 21.46 22.71
CA PRO A 192 35.00 22.25 23.91
C PRO A 192 34.45 23.66 23.66
N ASP A 193 33.94 24.29 24.71
CA ASP A 193 33.33 25.61 24.71
C ASP A 193 34.03 26.60 23.77
N ALA A 194 33.20 27.31 23.01
CA ALA A 194 33.56 28.24 21.96
C ALA A 194 34.68 29.22 22.38
N GLU A 195 35.81 29.15 21.67
CA GLU A 195 36.75 30.25 21.60
C GLU A 195 36.27 31.26 20.54
N PRO A 196 36.37 32.59 20.76
CA PRO A 196 35.83 33.58 19.82
C PRO A 196 36.69 33.62 18.55
N LEU A 197 36.07 33.42 17.38
CA LEU A 197 36.76 33.50 16.09
C LEU A 197 37.22 34.94 15.79
N PRO A 198 38.44 35.16 15.26
CA PRO A 198 38.89 36.46 14.78
C PRO A 198 38.24 36.82 13.42
N PRO A 199 38.05 38.12 13.13
CA PRO A 199 37.44 38.56 11.88
C PRO A 199 38.46 38.52 10.73
N GLY A 200 38.13 37.80 9.66
CA GLY A 200 38.75 38.01 8.35
C GLY A 200 39.15 36.75 7.60
N VAL A 201 38.27 36.26 6.72
CA VAL A 201 38.67 35.55 5.51
C VAL A 201 37.72 35.97 4.37
N PRO A 202 38.22 36.31 3.17
CA PRO A 202 37.41 36.78 2.06
C PRO A 202 36.76 35.63 1.25
N ASP A 203 35.79 36.04 0.43
CA ASP A 203 34.83 35.26 -0.37
C ASP A 203 35.35 33.98 -1.04
N ALA A 204 34.57 32.90 -0.88
CA ALA A 204 34.74 31.64 -1.58
C ALA A 204 34.02 31.64 -2.94
N GLU A 205 34.70 31.09 -3.95
CA GLU A 205 34.23 30.90 -5.33
C GLU A 205 32.92 30.09 -5.46
N PRO A 206 32.14 30.31 -6.54
CA PRO A 206 30.90 29.58 -6.77
C PRO A 206 31.17 28.17 -7.34
N LEU A 207 30.55 27.17 -6.71
CA LEU A 207 30.53 25.79 -7.19
C LEU A 207 29.76 25.64 -8.53
N PRO A 208 30.13 24.67 -9.40
CA PRO A 208 29.46 24.43 -10.67
C PRO A 208 28.05 23.82 -10.50
N PRO A 209 27.11 24.07 -11.42
CA PRO A 209 25.75 23.58 -11.32
C PRO A 209 25.66 22.06 -11.51
N GLY A 210 25.31 21.37 -10.42
CA GLY A 210 25.00 19.94 -10.39
C GLY A 210 23.61 19.63 -10.93
N VAL A 211 23.57 18.60 -11.78
CA VAL A 211 22.52 17.60 -12.08
C VAL A 211 21.06 17.91 -11.69
N PRO A 212 20.08 17.80 -12.61
CA PRO A 212 18.67 17.91 -12.25
C PRO A 212 18.22 16.64 -11.52
N ASP A 213 18.04 16.74 -10.21
CA ASP A 213 17.31 15.73 -9.45
C ASP A 213 15.83 15.79 -9.82
N ALA A 214 15.35 14.73 -10.47
CA ALA A 214 13.92 14.45 -10.60
C ALA A 214 13.39 14.03 -9.23
N GLU A 215 13.07 15.01 -8.40
CA GLU A 215 12.39 14.84 -7.12
C GLU A 215 11.06 14.11 -7.37
N PRO A 216 10.85 12.88 -6.85
CA PRO A 216 9.54 12.26 -6.90
C PRO A 216 8.68 12.99 -5.89
N LEU A 217 7.57 13.57 -6.36
CA LEU A 217 6.55 14.10 -5.48
C LEU A 217 6.24 13.10 -4.35
N PRO A 218 6.16 13.56 -3.08
CA PRO A 218 5.63 12.72 -2.02
C PRO A 218 4.24 12.24 -2.46
N PRO A 219 3.90 10.96 -2.20
CA PRO A 219 2.57 10.46 -2.53
C PRO A 219 1.56 11.30 -1.73
N GLY A 220 0.85 12.19 -2.43
CA GLY A 220 -0.22 12.97 -1.83
C GLY A 220 -1.26 12.05 -1.16
N PRO A 221 -2.03 12.57 -0.20
CA PRO A 221 -2.84 11.81 0.73
C PRO A 221 -3.87 11.02 -0.04
N THR A 222 -3.58 9.75 -0.24
CA THR A 222 -4.37 8.85 -1.06
C THR A 222 -5.41 8.25 -0.16
N GLY A 223 -6.57 8.92 -0.07
CA GLY A 223 -7.71 8.38 0.66
C GLY A 223 -8.02 6.97 0.17
N THR A 224 -8.17 6.04 1.10
CA THR A 224 -8.27 4.61 0.81
C THR A 224 -9.61 4.25 0.17
N GLY A 225 -10.60 5.13 0.27
CA GLY A 225 -11.96 4.89 -0.20
C GLY A 225 -12.70 3.85 0.65
N CYS A 226 -12.21 3.58 1.87
CA CYS A 226 -12.78 2.64 2.83
C CYS A 226 -12.49 3.10 4.27
N PRO A 227 -13.10 2.50 5.31
CA PRO A 227 -12.94 2.94 6.69
C PRO A 227 -11.62 2.55 7.35
N PHE A 228 -10.61 2.16 6.55
CA PHE A 228 -9.36 1.60 7.04
C PHE A 228 -8.18 2.44 6.57
N LEU A 229 -7.18 2.54 7.43
CA LEU A 229 -5.87 3.14 7.18
C LEU A 229 -4.79 2.22 7.72
N VAL A 230 -3.57 2.36 7.21
CA VAL A 230 -2.39 1.69 7.76
C VAL A 230 -1.42 2.76 8.23
N VAL A 231 -0.97 2.65 9.47
CA VAL A 231 0.12 3.45 10.02
C VAL A 231 1.41 2.63 9.89
N PRO A 232 2.46 3.16 9.25
CA PRO A 232 3.74 2.46 9.16
C PRO A 232 4.39 2.34 10.54
N PRO A 233 5.21 1.30 10.79
CA PRO A 233 5.87 1.10 12.09
C PRO A 233 6.67 2.35 12.52
N ASP A 234 7.46 2.89 11.60
CA ASP A 234 8.35 4.05 11.82
C ASP A 234 7.65 5.40 11.56
N GLY A 235 6.32 5.45 11.52
CA GLY A 235 5.55 6.69 11.31
C GLY A 235 5.58 7.64 12.51
N PRO A 236 5.04 8.87 12.38
CA PRO A 236 4.80 9.72 13.56
C PRO A 236 3.81 9.05 14.54
N ALA A 237 3.78 9.56 15.78
CA ALA A 237 2.80 9.12 16.78
C ALA A 237 1.45 9.82 16.59
N ASP A 238 1.47 11.10 16.22
CA ASP A 238 0.29 11.91 15.98
C ASP A 238 -0.12 11.87 14.49
N HIS A 239 -1.41 11.71 14.23
CA HIS A 239 -1.98 11.62 12.90
C HIS A 239 -3.28 12.41 12.79
N ARG A 240 -3.40 13.16 11.70
CA ARG A 240 -4.63 13.84 11.31
C ARG A 240 -5.37 13.02 10.25
N VAL A 241 -6.61 12.64 10.53
CA VAL A 241 -7.41 11.75 9.70
C VAL A 241 -8.71 12.42 9.27
N GLY A 242 -8.89 12.60 7.97
CA GLY A 242 -10.16 13.00 7.37
C GLY A 242 -11.08 11.79 7.19
N VAL A 243 -12.33 11.94 7.60
CA VAL A 243 -13.39 10.93 7.49
C VAL A 243 -14.55 11.50 6.69
N GLY A 244 -14.87 10.84 5.59
CA GLY A 244 -16.02 11.17 4.77
C GLY A 244 -16.87 9.95 4.45
N THR A 245 -17.83 10.12 3.55
CA THR A 245 -18.62 9.02 3.00
C THR A 245 -18.35 8.85 1.51
N VAL A 246 -18.38 7.60 1.06
CA VAL A 246 -18.36 7.23 -0.35
C VAL A 246 -19.56 6.35 -0.68
N PRO A 247 -20.06 6.41 -1.92
CA PRO A 247 -21.07 5.48 -2.39
C PRO A 247 -20.56 4.04 -2.30
N PRO A 248 -21.43 3.05 -2.03
CA PRO A 248 -21.04 1.65 -1.93
C PRO A 248 -20.44 1.14 -3.25
N ALA A 249 -19.47 0.24 -3.12
CA ALA A 249 -18.87 -0.42 -4.27
C ALA A 249 -19.94 -1.12 -5.15
N PRO A 250 -19.87 -0.96 -6.49
CA PRO A 250 -20.75 -1.70 -7.38
C PRO A 250 -20.46 -3.21 -7.26
N PRO A 251 -21.46 -4.06 -7.58
CA PRO A 251 -21.24 -5.50 -7.60
C PRO A 251 -20.10 -5.85 -8.58
N LEU A 252 -19.33 -6.89 -8.23
CA LEU A 252 -18.18 -7.34 -9.00
C LEU A 252 -18.53 -7.53 -10.49
N PRO A 253 -17.65 -7.12 -11.41
CA PRO A 253 -17.86 -7.33 -12.83
C PRO A 253 -17.90 -8.83 -13.11
N ARG A 254 -19.09 -9.33 -13.47
CA ARG A 254 -19.27 -10.73 -13.86
C ARG A 254 -19.31 -10.87 -15.36
N ASN A 255 -18.64 -11.90 -15.84
CA ASN A 255 -18.88 -12.38 -17.19
C ASN A 255 -20.33 -12.88 -17.27
N PRO A 256 -21.09 -12.47 -18.28
CA PRO A 256 -22.45 -12.98 -18.47
C PRO A 256 -22.39 -14.50 -18.63
N THR A 257 -23.02 -15.22 -17.70
CA THR A 257 -23.09 -16.69 -17.73
C THR A 257 -24.10 -17.18 -18.78
N ARG A 258 -25.16 -16.41 -19.04
CA ARG A 258 -26.17 -16.75 -20.06
C ARG A 258 -25.70 -16.33 -21.47
N SER A 259 -25.86 -17.23 -22.43
CA SER A 259 -25.53 -17.01 -23.86
C SER A 259 -26.23 -15.78 -24.44
N TYR A 260 -27.48 -15.51 -24.08
CA TYR A 260 -28.23 -14.33 -24.54
C TYR A 260 -27.59 -13.00 -24.09
N ALA A 261 -27.03 -12.95 -22.88
CA ALA A 261 -26.34 -11.75 -22.38
C ALA A 261 -24.97 -11.51 -23.04
N LYS A 262 -24.52 -12.43 -23.91
CA LYS A 262 -23.36 -12.21 -24.79
C LYS A 262 -23.72 -11.35 -26.02
N ARG A 263 -25.00 -11.20 -26.38
CA ARG A 263 -25.45 -10.37 -27.51
C ARG A 263 -25.17 -8.88 -27.24
N LYS A 264 -24.68 -8.15 -28.25
CA LYS A 264 -24.37 -6.70 -28.17
C LYS A 264 -25.48 -5.84 -27.54
N PRO A 265 -26.77 -5.95 -27.92
CA PRO A 265 -27.83 -5.10 -27.35
C PRO A 265 -28.04 -5.35 -25.85
N ALA A 266 -28.00 -6.60 -25.40
CA ALA A 266 -28.12 -6.93 -23.97
C ALA A 266 -26.97 -6.34 -23.15
N ARG A 267 -25.74 -6.31 -23.69
CA ARG A 267 -24.60 -5.66 -23.03
C ARG A 267 -24.80 -4.15 -22.89
N ALA A 268 -25.37 -3.49 -23.91
CA ALA A 268 -25.67 -2.07 -23.88
C ALA A 268 -26.72 -1.76 -22.81
N ALA A 269 -27.83 -2.50 -22.76
CA ALA A 269 -28.87 -2.34 -21.75
C ALA A 269 -28.33 -2.55 -20.31
N LEU A 270 -27.54 -3.60 -20.09
CA LEU A 270 -26.89 -3.85 -18.80
C LEU A 270 -25.92 -2.73 -18.41
N LYS A 271 -25.22 -2.12 -19.38
CA LYS A 271 -24.34 -0.97 -19.12
C LYS A 271 -25.16 0.25 -18.69
N VAL A 272 -26.26 0.56 -19.39
CA VAL A 272 -27.17 1.67 -19.05
C VAL A 272 -27.77 1.47 -17.66
N LEU A 273 -28.29 0.28 -17.34
CA LEU A 273 -28.87 -0.02 -16.03
C LEU A 273 -27.84 0.16 -14.88
N ARG A 274 -26.58 -0.26 -15.10
CA ARG A 274 -25.49 -0.04 -14.13
C ARG A 274 -25.22 1.45 -13.92
N THR A 275 -25.19 2.24 -14.99
CA THR A 275 -25.02 3.69 -14.90
C THR A 275 -26.17 4.35 -14.15
N ALA A 276 -27.43 3.96 -14.44
CA ALA A 276 -28.61 4.49 -13.76
C ALA A 276 -28.62 4.18 -12.26
N ARG A 277 -28.33 2.93 -11.86
CA ARG A 277 -28.22 2.56 -10.43
C ARG A 277 -27.13 3.36 -9.71
N ARG A 278 -26.00 3.63 -10.37
CA ARG A 278 -24.93 4.47 -9.81
C ARG A 278 -25.33 5.93 -9.65
N ALA A 279 -26.11 6.48 -10.58
CA ALA A 279 -26.62 7.84 -10.48
C ALA A 279 -27.63 7.96 -9.32
N ALA A 280 -28.57 7.02 -9.21
CA ALA A 280 -29.55 6.99 -8.13
C ALA A 280 -28.90 6.86 -6.74
N GLY A 281 -27.88 6.00 -6.58
CA GLY A 281 -27.16 5.85 -5.31
C GLY A 281 -26.50 7.15 -4.84
N ARG A 282 -25.97 7.96 -5.77
CA ARG A 282 -25.38 9.27 -5.42
C ARG A 282 -26.42 10.35 -5.16
N ALA A 283 -27.45 10.47 -5.99
CA ALA A 283 -28.54 11.42 -5.74
C ALA A 283 -29.18 11.16 -4.38
N SER A 284 -29.32 9.88 -4.00
CA SER A 284 -29.77 9.51 -2.65
C SER A 284 -28.77 9.93 -1.58
N ALA A 285 -27.46 9.70 -1.76
CA ALA A 285 -26.43 10.10 -0.80
C ALA A 285 -26.33 11.62 -0.61
N GLU A 286 -26.35 12.39 -1.70
CA GLU A 286 -26.34 13.87 -1.68
C GLU A 286 -27.61 14.44 -1.05
N ALA A 287 -28.79 13.91 -1.42
CA ALA A 287 -30.08 14.40 -0.92
C ALA A 287 -30.29 14.13 0.57
N THR A 288 -29.65 13.10 1.14
CA THR A 288 -29.83 12.79 2.56
C THR A 288 -29.05 13.72 3.49
N GLY A 289 -28.11 14.54 3.00
CA GLY A 289 -27.47 15.63 3.76
C GLY A 289 -26.72 15.24 5.06
N ASP A 290 -26.74 13.95 5.39
CA ASP A 290 -26.34 13.44 6.68
C ASP A 290 -24.81 13.34 6.73
N ARG A 291 -24.19 14.35 7.35
CA ARG A 291 -22.73 14.42 7.51
C ARG A 291 -22.32 13.46 8.63
N VAL A 292 -21.24 12.72 8.40
CA VAL A 292 -20.63 11.91 9.44
C VAL A 292 -20.14 12.86 10.53
N ARG A 293 -20.68 12.73 11.74
CA ARG A 293 -20.22 13.50 12.88
C ARG A 293 -19.06 12.74 13.52
N ALA A 294 -17.94 13.43 13.71
CA ALA A 294 -16.79 12.84 14.41
C ALA A 294 -17.19 12.20 15.74
N ASP A 295 -18.10 12.78 16.53
CA ASP A 295 -18.53 12.28 17.84
C ASP A 295 -19.24 10.92 17.81
N ASP A 296 -19.76 10.53 16.64
CA ASP A 296 -20.40 9.24 16.41
C ASP A 296 -19.40 8.19 15.92
N LEU A 297 -18.09 8.47 15.90
CA LEU A 297 -17.08 7.54 15.43
C LEU A 297 -16.32 6.85 16.56
N THR A 298 -16.14 5.55 16.40
CA THR A 298 -15.30 4.67 17.22
C THR A 298 -14.07 4.25 16.41
N ILE A 299 -12.89 4.44 16.99
CA ILE A 299 -11.59 4.13 16.38
C ILE A 299 -11.09 2.82 16.99
N HIS A 300 -10.61 1.94 16.13
CA HIS A 300 -9.99 0.66 16.51
C HIS A 300 -8.61 0.58 15.89
N ALA A 301 -7.71 -0.14 16.54
CA ALA A 301 -6.39 -0.42 15.99
C ALA A 301 -5.88 -1.80 16.39
N VAL A 302 -5.13 -2.41 15.47
CA VAL A 302 -4.49 -3.71 15.68
C VAL A 302 -3.11 -3.72 15.03
N ASP A 303 -2.12 -4.27 15.72
CA ASP A 303 -0.80 -4.54 15.16
C ASP A 303 -0.89 -5.74 14.20
N LEU A 304 -0.41 -5.57 12.98
CA LEU A 304 -0.48 -6.61 11.95
C LEU A 304 0.62 -7.68 12.07
N VAL A 305 1.55 -7.54 13.01
CA VAL A 305 2.59 -8.54 13.30
C VAL A 305 2.06 -9.65 14.20
N ASP A 306 1.35 -9.30 15.27
CA ASP A 306 0.90 -10.24 16.30
C ASP A 306 -0.61 -10.23 16.56
N GLY A 307 -1.37 -9.31 15.96
CA GLY A 307 -2.81 -9.18 16.14
C GLY A 307 -3.22 -8.52 17.44
N THR A 308 -2.27 -7.93 18.19
CA THR A 308 -2.57 -7.28 19.46
C THR A 308 -3.32 -5.96 19.25
N PRO A 309 -4.36 -5.66 20.06
CA PRO A 309 -5.01 -4.37 20.03
C PRO A 309 -4.04 -3.24 20.39
N VAL A 310 -4.01 -2.19 19.58
CA VAL A 310 -3.18 -1.01 19.83
C VAL A 310 -4.06 0.10 20.42
N PRO A 311 -3.70 0.71 21.56
CA PRO A 311 -4.46 1.83 22.10
C PRO A 311 -4.34 3.04 21.16
N VAL A 312 -5.46 3.71 20.89
CA VAL A 312 -5.49 4.96 20.13
C VAL A 312 -6.17 6.02 20.97
N GLU A 313 -5.47 7.10 21.24
CA GLU A 313 -6.02 8.28 21.88
C GLU A 313 -6.60 9.21 20.80
N VAL A 314 -7.83 9.68 20.98
CA VAL A 314 -8.43 10.71 20.12
C VAL A 314 -8.21 12.05 20.80
N THR A 315 -7.24 12.82 20.31
CA THR A 315 -6.83 14.10 20.90
C THR A 315 -7.71 15.26 20.43
N GLY A 316 -8.36 15.13 19.28
CA GLY A 316 -9.21 16.16 18.68
C GLY A 316 -10.31 15.61 17.78
N ARG A 317 -11.45 16.32 17.74
CA ARG A 317 -12.60 16.04 16.85
C ARG A 317 -13.08 17.35 16.23
N HIS A 318 -12.91 17.51 14.93
CA HIS A 318 -13.20 18.75 14.21
C HIS A 318 -14.01 18.46 12.94
N GLY A 319 -15.34 18.37 13.11
CA GLY A 319 -16.25 18.09 11.99
C GLY A 319 -16.03 16.71 11.38
N GLU A 320 -15.36 16.66 10.23
CA GLU A 320 -14.98 15.44 9.50
C GLU A 320 -13.50 15.05 9.75
N ILE A 321 -12.81 15.73 10.65
CA ILE A 321 -11.40 15.48 10.96
C ILE A 321 -11.26 14.91 12.38
N LEU A 322 -10.41 13.90 12.52
CA LEU A 322 -9.98 13.29 13.77
C LEU A 322 -8.48 13.49 13.95
N ASP A 323 -8.06 13.95 15.12
CA ASP A 323 -6.66 13.94 15.53
C ASP A 323 -6.45 12.74 16.45
N LEU A 324 -5.52 11.86 16.06
CA LEU A 324 -5.27 10.57 16.67
C LEU A 324 -3.82 10.52 17.16
N ARG A 325 -3.60 9.90 18.31
CA ARG A 325 -2.28 9.58 18.84
C ARG A 325 -2.16 8.08 19.08
N LEU A 326 -1.12 7.49 18.52
CA LEU A 326 -0.71 6.10 18.73
C LEU A 326 0.57 6.05 19.58
N PRO A 327 0.89 4.90 20.19
CA PRO A 327 2.20 4.67 20.79
C PRO A 327 3.33 4.93 19.78
N ALA A 328 4.42 5.53 20.25
CA ALA A 328 5.60 5.79 19.42
C ALA A 328 6.39 4.50 19.14
N ASP A 329 6.41 3.59 20.12
CA ASP A 329 7.06 2.29 20.08
C ASP A 329 6.08 1.21 19.58
N ARG A 330 5.97 1.08 18.26
CA ARG A 330 5.15 0.04 17.62
C ARG A 330 6.01 -1.11 17.15
N ASN A 331 5.54 -2.35 17.34
CA ASN A 331 6.25 -3.54 16.87
C ASN A 331 6.15 -3.72 15.36
N GLY A 332 5.09 -3.17 14.74
CA GLY A 332 4.84 -3.31 13.32
C GLY A 332 3.86 -2.28 12.75
N PRO A 333 3.45 -2.49 11.48
CA PRO A 333 2.41 -1.68 10.87
C PRO A 333 1.08 -1.90 11.58
N VAL A 334 0.39 -0.79 11.88
CA VAL A 334 -0.89 -0.81 12.59
C VAL A 334 -2.04 -0.59 11.61
N LEU A 335 -3.02 -1.48 11.62
CA LEU A 335 -4.29 -1.27 10.92
C LEU A 335 -5.22 -0.43 11.80
N LEU A 336 -5.60 0.74 11.31
CA LEU A 336 -6.64 1.57 11.90
C LEU A 336 -7.99 1.27 11.23
N GLY A 337 -9.05 1.14 12.03
CA GLY A 337 -10.43 1.01 11.57
C GLY A 337 -11.34 2.05 12.22
N ILE A 338 -12.16 2.72 11.42
CA ILE A 338 -13.12 3.73 11.90
C ILE A 338 -14.54 3.22 11.65
N THR A 339 -15.37 3.24 12.69
CA THR A 339 -16.73 2.69 12.67
C THR A 339 -17.72 3.65 13.33
N GLU A 340 -19.01 3.58 12.97
CA GLU A 340 -20.05 4.37 13.63
C GLU A 340 -20.44 3.77 15.00
N ARG A 341 -20.83 4.64 15.94
CA ARG A 341 -21.30 4.32 17.29
C ARG A 341 -22.62 3.57 17.18
N GLY A 342 -22.65 2.33 17.67
CA GLY A 342 -23.73 1.37 17.40
C GLY A 342 -23.31 0.19 16.52
N GLY A 343 -22.07 0.24 16.02
CA GLY A 343 -21.39 -0.88 15.39
C GLY A 343 -21.93 -1.24 14.00
N PHE A 344 -21.49 -2.41 13.53
CA PHE A 344 -21.60 -2.86 12.13
C PHE A 344 -23.01 -3.07 11.61
N ARG A 345 -24.03 -3.06 12.48
CA ARG A 345 -25.41 -3.42 12.13
C ARG A 345 -26.07 -2.44 11.14
N ARG A 346 -25.52 -1.23 10.97
CA ARG A 346 -26.06 -0.19 10.07
C ARG A 346 -25.44 -0.12 8.68
N GLU A 347 -24.37 -0.86 8.36
CA GLU A 347 -23.71 -0.78 7.03
C GLU A 347 -24.54 -1.33 5.84
N ARG A 348 -25.79 -1.70 6.06
CA ARG A 348 -26.76 -1.91 4.97
C ARG A 348 -27.27 -0.59 4.39
N THR A 349 -26.89 0.55 4.94
CA THR A 349 -27.19 1.88 4.39
C THR A 349 -26.40 2.13 3.10
N ALA A 350 -26.90 3.04 2.28
CA ALA A 350 -26.35 3.39 0.96
C ALA A 350 -25.00 4.12 1.00
N ARG A 351 -24.21 3.97 2.07
CA ARG A 351 -23.02 4.77 2.36
C ARG A 351 -21.93 3.90 3.00
N GLN A 352 -20.69 4.15 2.64
CA GLN A 352 -19.51 3.56 3.26
C GLN A 352 -18.62 4.68 3.78
N LEU A 353 -18.12 4.56 4.99
CA LEU A 353 -17.09 5.46 5.50
C LEU A 353 -15.82 5.34 4.63
N ALA A 354 -15.16 6.48 4.40
CA ALA A 354 -13.87 6.55 3.75
C ALA A 354 -12.94 7.42 4.56
N CYS A 355 -11.71 6.94 4.74
CA CYS A 355 -10.71 7.61 5.55
C CYS A 355 -9.49 7.98 4.69
N ARG A 356 -8.81 9.06 5.09
CA ARG A 356 -7.53 9.48 4.52
C ARG A 356 -6.70 10.16 5.60
N PHE A 357 -5.38 10.01 5.55
CA PHE A 357 -4.50 10.94 6.26
C PHE A 357 -4.63 12.32 5.59
N GLU A 358 -4.62 13.38 6.38
CA GLU A 358 -4.52 14.75 5.88
C GLU A 358 -3.06 15.17 5.92
N ASP A 359 -2.63 15.92 4.89
CA ASP A 359 -1.31 16.53 4.90
C ASP A 359 -1.31 17.68 5.90
N GLY A 360 -0.51 17.58 6.94
CA GLY A 360 -0.35 18.61 7.95
C GLY A 360 0.17 18.03 9.24
N THR A 361 1.15 18.70 9.83
CA THR A 361 1.47 18.52 11.24
C THR A 361 0.22 18.93 12.04
N PRO A 362 -0.24 18.12 13.01
CA PRO A 362 -1.38 18.47 13.85
C PRO A 362 -1.20 19.82 14.56
#